data_AF-A0A8D8GQ87-F1
#
_entry.id   AF-A0A8D8GQ87-F1
#
_cell.length_a   1.000
_cell.length_b   1.000
_cell.length_c   1.000
_cell.angle_alpha   90.00
_cell.angle_beta   90.00
_cell.angle_gamma   90.00
#
_symmetry.space_group_name_H-M   'P 1'
#
loop_
_entity.id
_entity.type
_entity.pdbx_description
1 polymer ?
#
loop_
_entity_poly.entity_id
_entity_poly.type
_entity_poly.pdbx_seq_one_letter_code
_entity_poly.pdbx_strand_id
1 'polypeptide(L)'
;AGIVPDDKQKRGAILSFSVLIYFLVENLWLISIKFLNSNDHLRKATSTSDGHTLVESVAIMHYLEETRPQRPLLPQDVLKRAKVREICEVITSGVQPLQNLIVLIHVGEEKKKEWAQHWITRGFRAIEKLLSTSAGKFCVGDEITLADCCLVPQVFNARRFHVDLRPYPIILRIDRELEGHPAFRAAHPSNQPDCPPEAAK
;
A
#
# COMPACT_ATOMS: atom_id res chain seq x y z
N ALA A 1 1.33 -50.28 5.25
CA ALA A 1 0.88 -49.36 4.18
C ALA A 1 -0.49 -48.82 4.56
N GLY A 2 -0.55 -47.55 4.96
CA GLY A 2 -1.79 -46.86 5.30
C GLY A 2 -1.66 -45.44 4.78
N ILE A 3 -2.25 -45.19 3.61
CA ILE A 3 -2.24 -43.90 2.93
C ILE A 3 -3.20 -42.99 3.71
N VAL A 4 -2.64 -41.96 4.35
CA VAL A 4 -3.41 -40.85 4.91
C VAL A 4 -3.88 -39.98 3.73
N PRO A 5 -5.18 -39.68 3.58
CA PRO A 5 -5.64 -38.82 2.50
C PRO A 5 -5.19 -37.37 2.71
N ASP A 6 -4.68 -36.78 1.63
CA ASP A 6 -4.20 -35.40 1.50
C ASP A 6 -5.33 -34.39 1.70
N ASP A 7 -5.17 -33.51 2.69
CA ASP A 7 -6.16 -32.51 3.13
C ASP A 7 -6.21 -31.26 2.22
N LYS A 8 -5.69 -31.37 0.99
CA LYS A 8 -5.59 -30.26 0.02
C LYS A 8 -6.88 -29.95 -0.75
N GLN A 9 -7.97 -30.67 -0.51
CA GLN A 9 -9.16 -30.59 -1.40
C GLN A 9 -10.39 -29.90 -0.81
N LYS A 10 -10.28 -29.11 0.27
CA LYS A 10 -11.45 -28.46 0.92
C LYS A 10 -11.35 -26.95 1.19
N ARG A 11 -10.56 -26.19 0.44
CA ARG A 11 -10.65 -24.72 0.49
C ARG A 11 -10.85 -24.13 -0.91
N GLY A 12 -12.07 -24.26 -1.42
CA GLY A 12 -12.64 -23.26 -2.32
C GLY A 12 -12.73 -21.94 -1.54
N ALA A 13 -11.64 -21.18 -1.52
CA ALA A 13 -11.52 -19.99 -0.72
C ALA A 13 -12.19 -18.82 -1.45
N ILE A 14 -13.40 -18.49 -1.00
CA ILE A 14 -14.00 -17.16 -1.17
C ILE A 14 -12.94 -16.15 -0.67
N LEU A 15 -12.29 -15.45 -1.59
CA LEU A 15 -11.29 -14.44 -1.28
C LEU A 15 -12.00 -13.24 -0.61
N SER A 16 -11.99 -13.23 0.71
CA SER A 16 -12.47 -12.10 1.52
C SER A 16 -11.66 -10.84 1.21
N PHE A 17 -12.27 -9.66 1.34
CA PHE A 17 -11.66 -8.33 1.15
C PHE A 17 -10.38 -8.17 2.01
N SER A 18 -10.33 -8.87 3.14
CA SER A 18 -9.15 -8.98 4.00
C SER A 18 -7.94 -9.58 3.28
N VAL A 19 -8.12 -10.55 2.37
CA VAL A 19 -7.02 -11.22 1.65
C VAL A 19 -6.44 -10.31 0.54
N LEU A 20 -7.27 -9.47 -0.08
CA LEU A 20 -6.82 -8.51 -1.10
C LEU A 20 -5.93 -7.43 -0.47
N ILE A 21 -6.35 -6.90 0.67
CA ILE A 21 -5.57 -5.89 1.39
C ILE A 21 -4.37 -6.55 2.11
N TYR A 22 -4.49 -7.80 2.57
CA TYR A 22 -3.34 -8.60 3.04
C TYR A 22 -2.30 -8.81 1.94
N PHE A 23 -2.68 -9.10 0.70
CA PHE A 23 -1.76 -9.15 -0.45
C PHE A 23 -1.19 -7.78 -0.81
N LEU A 24 -2.01 -6.71 -0.78
CA LEU A 24 -1.54 -5.35 -1.04
C LEU A 24 -0.56 -4.89 0.03
N VAL A 25 -0.71 -5.36 1.27
CA VAL A 25 0.16 -5.00 2.36
C VAL A 25 1.40 -5.86 2.46
N GLU A 26 1.30 -7.18 2.27
CA GLU A 26 2.49 -8.01 2.09
C GLU A 26 3.35 -7.37 0.99
N ASN A 27 2.77 -6.85 -0.09
CA ASN A 27 3.56 -6.25 -1.18
C ASN A 27 3.91 -4.77 -1.05
N LEU A 28 3.13 -3.90 -0.39
CA LEU A 28 3.53 -2.51 -0.14
C LEU A 28 4.46 -2.36 1.08
N TRP A 29 4.37 -3.26 2.06
CA TRP A 29 5.14 -3.18 3.31
C TRP A 29 6.37 -4.07 3.34
N LEU A 30 6.38 -5.22 2.66
CA LEU A 30 7.62 -5.98 2.43
C LEU A 30 8.61 -5.27 1.50
N ILE A 31 8.25 -4.10 0.93
CA ILE A 31 9.20 -3.20 0.27
C ILE A 31 10.19 -2.60 1.30
N SER A 32 9.90 -2.64 2.61
CA SER A 32 10.78 -2.03 3.61
C SER A 32 11.48 -2.96 4.61
N ILE A 33 11.00 -4.17 4.95
CA ILE A 33 11.52 -4.86 6.19
C ILE A 33 12.05 -6.30 6.07
N LYS A 34 11.88 -7.05 4.96
CA LYS A 34 12.54 -8.38 4.85
C LYS A 34 13.12 -8.67 3.48
N PHE A 35 14.44 -8.58 3.33
CA PHE A 35 15.34 -9.40 2.48
C PHE A 35 16.66 -8.65 2.20
N LEU A 36 17.29 -8.13 3.26
CA LEU A 36 18.61 -7.50 3.21
C LEU A 36 19.77 -8.53 3.15
N ASN A 37 19.58 -9.73 2.56
CA ASN A 37 20.67 -10.72 2.53
C ASN A 37 20.74 -11.63 1.30
N SER A 38 20.13 -11.25 0.17
CA SER A 38 20.44 -11.93 -1.09
C SER A 38 20.41 -10.92 -2.22
N ASN A 39 21.59 -10.71 -2.80
CA ASN A 39 21.76 -9.98 -4.06
C ASN A 39 20.90 -10.64 -5.12
N ASP A 40 19.75 -10.06 -5.43
CA ASP A 40 19.18 -10.20 -6.76
C ASP A 40 18.37 -8.95 -7.11
N HIS A 41 18.57 -8.46 -8.32
CA HIS A 41 18.12 -7.15 -8.79
C HIS A 41 16.61 -7.11 -9.10
N LEU A 42 15.85 -8.07 -8.57
CA LEU A 42 14.44 -8.28 -8.84
C LEU A 42 13.62 -7.76 -7.66
N ARG A 43 13.00 -6.60 -7.88
CA ARG A 43 11.87 -6.13 -7.09
C ARG A 43 10.86 -7.28 -6.96
N LYS A 44 10.45 -7.59 -5.73
CA LYS A 44 9.70 -8.81 -5.39
C LYS A 44 8.47 -9.00 -6.26
N ALA A 45 8.22 -10.27 -6.58
CA ALA A 45 7.15 -10.68 -7.45
C ALA A 45 6.07 -11.45 -6.67
N THR A 46 4.80 -11.15 -6.96
CA THR A 46 3.63 -11.84 -6.43
C THR A 46 3.19 -12.91 -7.41
N SER A 47 3.07 -14.16 -6.95
CA SER A 47 2.43 -15.23 -7.71
C SER A 47 0.91 -15.08 -7.65
N THR A 48 0.26 -15.03 -8.79
CA THR A 48 -1.20 -15.05 -8.91
C THR A 48 -1.74 -16.46 -8.64
N SER A 49 -3.03 -16.55 -8.33
CA SER A 49 -3.76 -17.84 -8.28
C SER A 49 -3.67 -18.64 -9.57
N ASP A 50 -3.30 -17.96 -10.66
CA ASP A 50 -3.31 -18.47 -12.02
C ASP A 50 -1.89 -18.90 -12.46
N GLY A 51 -0.92 -18.92 -11.53
CA GLY A 51 0.45 -19.39 -11.76
C GLY A 51 1.36 -18.36 -12.44
N HIS A 52 0.91 -17.10 -12.61
CA HIS A 52 1.72 -16.02 -13.16
C HIS A 52 2.43 -15.25 -12.06
N THR A 53 3.61 -14.72 -12.36
CA THR A 53 4.38 -13.91 -11.42
C THR A 53 4.37 -12.46 -11.88
N LEU A 54 3.79 -11.57 -11.07
CA LEU A 54 3.66 -10.14 -11.34
C LEU A 54 4.56 -9.33 -10.41
N VAL A 55 5.22 -8.31 -10.94
CA VAL A 55 6.00 -7.32 -10.16
C VAL A 55 5.32 -5.95 -10.27
N GLU A 56 5.75 -5.02 -9.41
CA GLU A 56 5.21 -3.65 -9.31
C GLU A 56 3.78 -3.60 -8.71
N SER A 57 3.64 -2.89 -7.58
CA SER A 57 2.39 -2.87 -6.81
C SER A 57 1.21 -2.30 -7.59
N VAL A 58 1.44 -1.28 -8.42
CA VAL A 58 0.39 -0.64 -9.25
C VAL A 58 -0.11 -1.59 -10.34
N ALA A 59 0.78 -2.35 -10.97
CA ALA A 59 0.39 -3.36 -11.96
C ALA A 59 -0.43 -4.48 -11.31
N ILE A 60 0.00 -4.96 -10.14
CA ILE A 60 -0.73 -5.95 -9.34
C ILE A 60 -2.11 -5.43 -8.96
N MET A 61 -2.22 -4.18 -8.47
CA MET A 61 -3.51 -3.54 -8.16
C MET A 61 -4.47 -3.53 -9.35
N HIS A 62 -3.97 -3.19 -10.55
CA HIS A 62 -4.80 -3.18 -11.75
C HIS A 62 -5.22 -4.57 -12.21
N TYR A 63 -4.32 -5.54 -12.18
CA TYR A 63 -4.67 -6.92 -12.49
C TYR A 63 -5.75 -7.45 -11.54
N LEU A 64 -5.66 -7.13 -10.23
CA LEU A 64 -6.67 -7.53 -9.26
C LEU A 64 -8.02 -6.86 -9.51
N GLU A 65 -8.02 -5.57 -9.86
CA GLU A 65 -9.23 -4.83 -10.24
C GLU A 65 -9.93 -5.46 -11.47
N GLU A 66 -9.15 -5.89 -12.46
CA GLU A 66 -9.69 -6.49 -13.69
C GLU A 66 -10.18 -7.92 -13.49
N THR A 67 -9.57 -8.67 -12.57
CA THR A 67 -9.88 -10.10 -12.35
C THR A 67 -10.84 -10.36 -11.20
N ARG A 68 -11.10 -9.38 -10.32
CA ARG A 68 -11.98 -9.52 -9.14
C ARG A 68 -13.04 -8.40 -9.08
N PRO A 69 -13.95 -8.32 -10.07
CA PRO A 69 -14.86 -7.19 -10.24
C PRO A 69 -15.95 -7.06 -9.17
N GLN A 70 -16.11 -8.05 -8.28
CA GLN A 70 -17.17 -8.04 -7.26
C GLN A 70 -16.98 -6.97 -6.17
N ARG A 71 -15.77 -6.39 -6.08
CA ARG A 71 -15.42 -5.33 -5.12
C ARG A 71 -14.49 -4.32 -5.80
N PRO A 72 -15.01 -3.47 -6.70
CA PRO A 72 -14.18 -2.56 -7.47
C PRO A 72 -13.52 -1.52 -6.56
N LEU A 73 -12.24 -1.26 -6.78
CA LEU A 73 -11.46 -0.18 -6.16
C LEU A 73 -11.23 0.98 -7.13
N LEU A 74 -11.76 0.88 -8.36
CA LEU A 74 -11.89 2.01 -9.25
C LEU A 74 -13.39 2.31 -9.49
N PRO A 75 -13.81 3.59 -9.42
CA PRO A 75 -15.17 3.97 -9.72
C PRO A 75 -15.52 3.68 -11.19
N GLN A 76 -16.82 3.67 -11.52
CA GLN A 76 -17.27 3.54 -12.91
C GLN A 76 -17.07 4.84 -13.70
N ASP A 77 -17.25 5.99 -13.05
CA ASP A 77 -17.06 7.31 -13.65
C ASP A 77 -15.60 7.52 -14.09
N VAL A 78 -15.40 7.81 -15.36
CA VAL A 78 -14.07 7.90 -15.99
C VAL A 78 -13.21 9.03 -15.42
N LEU A 79 -13.80 10.15 -15.01
CA LEU A 79 -13.05 11.27 -14.43
C LEU A 79 -12.62 10.95 -13.00
N LYS A 80 -13.49 10.32 -12.20
CA LYS A 80 -13.13 9.83 -10.88
C LYS A 80 -12.04 8.75 -10.97
N ARG A 81 -12.08 7.85 -11.97
CA ARG A 81 -11.01 6.87 -12.22
C ARG A 81 -9.67 7.56 -12.50
N ALA A 82 -9.67 8.59 -13.33
CA ALA A 82 -8.48 9.37 -13.61
C ALA A 82 -7.94 10.04 -12.34
N LYS A 83 -8.81 10.56 -11.48
CA LYS A 83 -8.44 11.16 -10.20
C LYS A 83 -7.83 10.15 -9.22
N VAL A 84 -8.38 8.93 -9.14
CA VAL A 84 -7.79 7.84 -8.35
C VAL A 84 -6.37 7.56 -8.84
N ARG A 85 -6.18 7.40 -10.15
CA ARG A 85 -4.86 7.15 -10.76
C ARG A 85 -3.87 8.29 -10.52
N GLU A 86 -4.32 9.53 -10.62
CA GLU A 86 -3.49 10.71 -10.34
C GLU A 86 -2.94 10.69 -8.91
N ILE A 87 -3.79 10.40 -7.91
CA ILE A 87 -3.35 10.30 -6.51
C ILE A 87 -2.38 9.12 -6.33
N CYS A 88 -2.68 7.96 -6.93
CA CYS A 88 -1.78 6.81 -6.92
C CYS A 88 -0.40 7.20 -7.46
N GLU A 89 -0.33 7.80 -8.66
CA GLU A 89 0.94 8.16 -9.31
C GLU A 89 1.74 9.21 -8.52
N VAL A 90 1.08 10.20 -7.92
CA VAL A 90 1.78 11.15 -7.03
C VAL A 90 2.48 10.40 -5.90
N ILE A 91 1.85 9.36 -5.34
CA ILE A 91 2.44 8.56 -4.26
C ILE A 91 3.50 7.59 -4.80
N THR A 92 3.14 6.73 -5.74
CA THR A 92 3.95 5.57 -6.17
C THR A 92 5.09 5.94 -7.10
N SER A 93 4.98 7.06 -7.80
CA SER A 93 6.00 7.55 -8.74
C SER A 93 6.65 8.83 -8.22
N GLY A 94 5.88 9.73 -7.61
CA GLY A 94 6.35 11.05 -7.17
C GLY A 94 6.93 11.12 -5.75
N VAL A 95 6.66 10.15 -4.88
CA VAL A 95 7.12 10.17 -3.48
C VAL A 95 7.88 8.90 -3.12
N GLN A 96 7.22 7.75 -3.23
CA GLN A 96 7.71 6.48 -2.70
C GLN A 96 9.11 6.10 -3.21
N PRO A 97 9.42 6.20 -4.51
CA PRO A 97 10.73 5.80 -5.02
C PRO A 97 11.87 6.63 -4.44
N LEU A 98 11.61 7.89 -4.09
CA LEU A 98 12.61 8.83 -3.59
C LEU A 98 12.94 8.59 -2.12
N GLN A 99 12.03 7.99 -1.36
CA GLN A 99 12.23 7.60 0.04
C GLN A 99 12.44 6.08 0.21
N ASN A 100 12.56 5.34 -0.92
CA ASN A 100 12.87 3.92 -0.90
C ASN A 100 14.22 3.66 -0.23
N LEU A 101 14.32 2.54 0.49
CA LEU A 101 15.52 2.12 1.21
C LEU A 101 16.79 2.19 0.36
N ILE A 102 16.77 1.73 -0.89
CA ILE A 102 17.96 1.73 -1.76
C ILE A 102 18.43 3.16 -2.05
N VAL A 103 17.50 4.08 -2.28
CA VAL A 103 17.81 5.50 -2.48
C VAL A 103 18.34 6.11 -1.19
N LEU A 104 17.72 5.80 -0.05
CA LEU A 104 18.15 6.32 1.25
C LEU A 104 19.55 5.82 1.67
N ILE A 105 19.91 4.57 1.33
CA ILE A 105 21.26 4.05 1.51
C ILE A 105 22.26 4.89 0.70
N HIS A 106 21.92 5.22 -0.54
CA HIS A 106 22.78 6.05 -1.40
C HIS A 106 22.89 7.51 -0.90
N VAL A 107 21.80 8.08 -0.38
CA VAL A 107 21.79 9.43 0.22
C VAL A 107 22.67 9.51 1.48
N GLY A 108 22.80 8.39 2.20
CA GLY A 108 23.63 8.28 3.40
C GLY A 108 22.90 8.59 4.70
N GLU A 109 23.38 8.02 5.80
CA GLU A 109 22.70 8.00 7.11
C GLU A 109 22.37 9.41 7.64
N GLU A 110 23.30 10.35 7.48
CA GLU A 110 23.16 11.71 8.00
C GLU A 110 22.03 12.50 7.32
N LYS A 111 21.79 12.24 6.02
CA LYS A 111 20.87 13.02 5.19
C LYS A 111 19.57 12.30 4.87
N LYS A 112 19.49 10.97 5.06
CA LYS A 112 18.31 10.17 4.66
C LYS A 112 17.01 10.67 5.28
N LYS A 113 17.04 11.14 6.53
CA LYS A 113 15.84 11.62 7.22
C LYS A 113 15.34 12.93 6.62
N GLU A 114 16.23 13.92 6.48
CA GLU A 114 15.90 15.20 5.86
C GLU A 114 15.41 15.01 4.42
N TRP A 115 16.07 14.14 3.66
CA TRP A 115 15.69 13.78 2.30
C TRP A 115 14.28 13.18 2.23
N ALA A 116 13.99 12.17 3.06
CA ALA A 116 12.66 11.57 3.11
C ALA A 116 11.60 12.61 3.52
N GLN A 117 11.87 13.43 4.54
CA GLN A 117 10.96 14.47 4.99
C GLN A 117 10.66 15.48 3.88
N HIS A 118 11.67 15.91 3.12
CA HIS A 118 11.50 16.83 2.00
C HIS A 118 10.52 16.28 0.95
N TRP A 119 10.77 15.07 0.46
CA TRP A 119 9.97 14.47 -0.61
C TRP A 119 8.57 14.10 -0.16
N ILE A 120 8.41 13.62 1.07
CA ILE A 120 7.09 13.35 1.65
C ILE A 120 6.30 14.65 1.82
N THR A 121 6.92 15.70 2.37
CA THR A 121 6.27 17.02 2.56
C THR A 121 5.81 17.60 1.23
N ARG A 122 6.66 17.53 0.19
CA ARG A 122 6.33 17.98 -1.16
C ARG A 122 5.15 17.19 -1.74
N GLY A 123 5.20 15.86 -1.64
CA GLY A 123 4.12 14.99 -2.11
C GLY A 123 2.80 15.23 -1.38
N PHE A 124 2.83 15.36 -0.06
CA PHE A 124 1.64 15.56 0.76
C PHE A 124 0.97 16.91 0.49
N ARG A 125 1.74 17.95 0.17
CA ARG A 125 1.16 19.22 -0.32
C ARG A 125 0.38 19.03 -1.62
N ALA A 126 0.89 18.23 -2.55
CA ALA A 126 0.20 17.93 -3.80
C ALA A 126 -1.05 17.08 -3.57
N ILE A 127 -0.94 16.02 -2.76
CA ILE A 127 -2.04 15.11 -2.43
C ILE A 127 -3.15 15.87 -1.70
N GLU A 128 -2.84 16.64 -0.66
CA GLU A 128 -3.82 17.44 0.09
C GLU A 128 -4.61 18.39 -0.84
N LYS A 129 -3.91 19.02 -1.80
CA LYS A 129 -4.55 19.86 -2.82
C LYS A 129 -5.48 19.05 -3.73
N LEU A 130 -5.06 17.87 -4.19
CA LEU A 130 -5.93 16.99 -5.00
C LEU A 130 -7.17 16.58 -4.21
N LEU A 131 -6.98 16.15 -2.97
CA LEU A 131 -8.04 15.73 -2.06
C LEU A 131 -9.06 16.83 -1.77
N SER A 132 -8.66 18.11 -1.75
CA SER A 132 -9.59 19.23 -1.58
C SER A 132 -10.70 19.30 -2.64
N THR A 133 -10.50 18.64 -3.79
CA THR A 133 -11.47 18.61 -4.90
C THR A 133 -12.07 17.23 -5.15
N SER A 134 -11.48 16.17 -4.61
CA SER A 134 -11.89 14.79 -4.90
C SER A 134 -12.48 14.05 -3.70
N ALA A 135 -12.07 14.42 -2.48
CA ALA A 135 -12.37 13.64 -1.30
C ALA A 135 -13.82 13.83 -0.85
N GLY A 136 -14.53 12.71 -0.70
CA GLY A 136 -15.75 12.64 0.11
C GLY A 136 -15.38 12.09 1.48
N LYS A 137 -15.89 10.91 1.83
CA LYS A 137 -15.42 10.11 2.98
C LYS A 137 -13.97 9.62 2.82
N PHE A 138 -13.57 9.25 1.61
CA PHE A 138 -12.26 8.69 1.28
C PHE A 138 -11.52 9.55 0.24
N CYS A 139 -10.44 9.06 -0.38
CA CYS A 139 -9.64 9.84 -1.33
C CYS A 139 -10.45 10.37 -2.52
N VAL A 140 -11.38 9.58 -3.03
CA VAL A 140 -12.23 9.95 -4.17
C VAL A 140 -13.68 9.55 -3.89
N GLY A 141 -14.51 10.52 -3.51
CA GLY A 141 -15.90 10.28 -3.09
C GLY A 141 -15.99 9.49 -1.78
N ASP A 142 -17.04 8.67 -1.66
CA ASP A 142 -17.42 8.02 -0.40
C ASP A 142 -17.11 6.52 -0.35
N GLU A 143 -16.48 5.97 -1.39
CA GLU A 143 -16.06 4.57 -1.48
C GLU A 143 -14.54 4.44 -1.42
N ILE A 144 -14.04 3.31 -0.89
CA ILE A 144 -12.61 3.02 -0.81
C ILE A 144 -12.09 2.71 -2.22
N THR A 145 -10.97 3.31 -2.59
CA THR A 145 -10.35 3.18 -3.91
C THR A 145 -8.87 2.79 -3.81
N LEU A 146 -8.23 2.54 -4.97
CA LEU A 146 -6.79 2.32 -5.03
C LEU A 146 -5.96 3.47 -4.45
N ALA A 147 -6.49 4.70 -4.48
CA ALA A 147 -5.82 5.87 -3.91
C ALA A 147 -5.69 5.73 -2.38
N ASP A 148 -6.70 5.20 -1.71
CA ASP A 148 -6.70 4.93 -0.28
C ASP A 148 -5.68 3.84 0.09
N CYS A 149 -5.60 2.79 -0.75
CA CYS A 149 -4.59 1.74 -0.62
C CYS A 149 -3.14 2.25 -0.75
N CYS A 150 -2.93 3.33 -1.51
CA CYS A 150 -1.62 4.01 -1.61
C CYS A 150 -1.39 5.01 -0.47
N LEU A 151 -2.43 5.72 -0.03
CA LEU A 151 -2.32 6.79 0.95
C LEU A 151 -1.91 6.26 2.32
N VAL A 152 -2.59 5.23 2.84
CA VAL A 152 -2.37 4.75 4.22
C VAL A 152 -0.92 4.30 4.47
N PRO A 153 -0.29 3.47 3.61
CA PRO A 153 1.13 3.12 3.78
C PRO A 153 2.05 4.34 3.70
N GLN A 154 1.70 5.33 2.87
CA GLN A 154 2.50 6.54 2.74
C GLN A 154 2.37 7.46 3.97
N VAL A 155 1.21 7.53 4.62
CA VAL A 155 1.03 8.23 5.90
C VAL A 155 1.84 7.56 7.01
N PHE A 156 1.89 6.22 7.04
CA PHE A 156 2.79 5.54 7.95
C PHE A 156 4.26 5.90 7.69
N ASN A 157 4.71 5.92 6.44
CA ASN A 157 6.09 6.32 6.13
C ASN A 157 6.35 7.76 6.61
N ALA A 158 5.39 8.67 6.43
CA ALA A 158 5.48 10.02 6.96
C ALA A 158 5.66 10.04 8.49
N ARG A 159 4.91 9.21 9.24
CA ARG A 159 5.08 9.03 10.69
C ARG A 159 6.45 8.46 11.04
N ARG A 160 6.92 7.43 10.31
CA ARG A 160 8.24 6.80 10.49
C ARG A 160 9.38 7.82 10.33
N PHE A 161 9.24 8.77 9.42
CA PHE A 161 10.23 9.85 9.20
C PHE A 161 9.94 11.11 10.01
N HIS A 162 8.97 11.10 10.92
CA HIS A 162 8.59 12.24 11.77
C HIS A 162 8.24 13.50 10.97
N VAL A 163 7.53 13.34 9.85
CA VAL A 163 6.97 14.47 9.08
C VAL A 163 5.82 15.09 9.88
N ASP A 164 5.77 16.43 9.93
CA ASP A 164 4.63 17.14 10.52
C ASP A 164 3.39 16.99 9.63
N LEU A 165 2.37 16.32 10.15
CA LEU A 165 1.13 16.06 9.43
C LEU A 165 0.04 17.10 9.68
N ARG A 166 0.23 18.04 10.62
CA ARG A 166 -0.77 19.08 10.94
C ARG A 166 -1.21 19.90 9.71
N PRO A 167 -0.35 20.19 8.72
CA PRO A 167 -0.76 20.91 7.51
C PRO A 167 -1.67 20.12 6.55
N TYR A 168 -1.93 18.83 6.81
CA TYR A 168 -2.66 17.93 5.92
C TYR A 168 -3.92 17.35 6.57
N PRO A 169 -4.91 18.19 6.91
CA PRO A 169 -6.11 17.77 7.64
C PRO A 169 -6.98 16.75 6.89
N ILE A 170 -7.06 16.80 5.55
CA ILE A 170 -7.85 15.85 4.76
C ILE A 170 -7.17 14.48 4.76
N ILE A 171 -5.86 14.43 4.54
CA ILE A 171 -5.06 13.20 4.68
C ILE A 171 -5.27 12.59 6.07
N LEU A 172 -5.12 13.38 7.14
CA LEU A 172 -5.29 12.89 8.51
C LEU A 172 -6.71 12.41 8.83
N ARG A 173 -7.74 13.02 8.21
CA ARG A 173 -9.12 12.56 8.34
C ARG A 173 -9.30 11.20 7.67
N ILE A 174 -8.87 11.05 6.42
CA ILE A 174 -9.01 9.80 5.66
C ILE A 174 -8.24 8.67 6.33
N ASP A 175 -7.01 8.92 6.77
CA ASP A 175 -6.18 7.93 7.45
C ASP A 175 -6.82 7.40 8.73
N ARG A 176 -7.40 8.28 9.58
CA ARG A 176 -8.17 7.87 10.76
C ARG A 176 -9.39 7.02 10.42
N GLU A 177 -10.07 7.37 9.33
CA GLU A 177 -11.27 6.66 8.89
C GLU A 177 -10.96 5.25 8.37
N LEU A 178 -9.78 5.08 7.75
CA LEU A 178 -9.28 3.80 7.27
C LEU A 178 -8.59 2.97 8.35
N GLU A 179 -8.01 3.60 9.37
CA GLU A 179 -7.37 2.90 10.52
C GLU A 179 -8.36 1.99 11.25
N GLY A 180 -9.64 2.39 11.32
CA GLY A 180 -10.72 1.57 11.90
C GLY A 180 -11.19 0.41 11.01
N HIS A 181 -10.87 0.41 9.72
CA HIS A 181 -11.41 -0.54 8.76
C HIS A 181 -10.74 -1.92 8.93
N PRO A 182 -11.51 -3.04 9.06
CA PRO A 182 -10.96 -4.37 9.37
C PRO A 182 -9.85 -4.82 8.42
N ALA A 183 -9.99 -4.50 7.13
CA ALA A 183 -8.99 -4.89 6.14
C ALA A 183 -7.68 -4.11 6.26
N PHE A 184 -7.71 -2.80 6.56
CA PHE A 184 -6.50 -2.03 6.81
C PHE A 184 -5.84 -2.43 8.13
N ARG A 185 -6.62 -2.79 9.15
CA ARG A 185 -6.12 -3.35 10.41
C ARG A 185 -5.42 -4.69 10.22
N ALA A 186 -6.06 -5.64 9.54
CA ALA A 186 -5.48 -6.95 9.25
C ALA A 186 -4.15 -6.84 8.50
N ALA A 187 -4.00 -5.73 7.79
CA ALA A 187 -2.88 -5.44 6.92
C ALA A 187 -1.98 -4.34 7.52
N HIS A 188 -2.08 -4.10 8.82
CA HIS A 188 -1.11 -3.26 9.49
C HIS A 188 0.23 -4.03 9.62
N PRO A 189 1.40 -3.37 9.52
CA PRO A 189 2.71 -4.02 9.66
C PRO A 189 2.90 -4.80 10.95
N SER A 190 2.30 -4.33 12.05
CA SER A 190 2.37 -5.01 13.35
C SER A 190 1.64 -6.36 13.38
N ASN A 191 0.79 -6.62 12.39
CA ASN A 191 -0.07 -7.80 12.34
C ASN A 191 0.39 -8.81 11.28
N GLN A 192 1.57 -8.60 10.69
CA GLN A 192 2.12 -9.49 9.68
C GLN A 192 2.95 -10.60 10.33
N PRO A 193 3.00 -11.82 9.75
CA PRO A 193 3.76 -12.95 10.31
C PRO A 193 5.26 -12.68 10.47
N ASP A 194 5.78 -11.73 9.72
CA ASP A 194 7.17 -11.33 9.74
C ASP A 194 7.49 -10.13 10.63
N CYS A 195 6.49 -9.57 11.31
CA CYS A 195 6.68 -8.48 12.25
C CYS A 195 7.68 -8.89 13.36
N PRO A 196 8.76 -8.12 13.57
CA PRO A 196 9.65 -8.38 14.69
C PRO A 196 8.91 -8.28 16.03
N PRO A 197 9.21 -9.13 17.03
CA PRO A 197 8.51 -9.14 18.31
C PRO A 197 8.47 -7.77 19.01
N GLU A 198 9.53 -6.98 18.86
CA GLU A 198 9.64 -5.62 19.41
C GLU A 198 8.76 -4.57 18.71
N ALA A 199 8.25 -4.89 17.52
CA ALA A 199 7.37 -4.03 16.73
C ALA A 199 5.90 -4.50 16.75
N ALA A 200 5.63 -5.68 17.32
CA ALA A 200 4.29 -6.17 17.58
C ALA A 200 3.66 -5.36 18.75
N LYS A 201 2.43 -4.90 18.56
CA LYS A 201 1.63 -4.22 19.60
C LYS A 201 0.58 -5.16 20.15
#